data_AF-A0A1V4R8U9-F1
#
_entry.id   AF-A0A1V4R8U9-F1
#
_cell.length_a   1.000
_cell.length_b   1.000
_cell.length_c   1.000
_cell.angle_alpha   90.00
_cell.angle_beta   90.00
_cell.angle_gamma   90.00
#
_symmetry.space_group_name_H-M   'P 1'
#
loop_
_entity.id
_entity.type
_entity.pdbx_description
1 polymer ?
#
loop_
_entity_poly.entity_id
_entity_poly.type
_entity_poly.pdbx_seq_one_letter_code
_entity_poly.pdbx_strand_id
1 'polypeptide(L)'
;MKYVVRENDICLIIPATNAGKFRFKKRKNKLDFGETFSTRELPFDDQTYLEWQIGYDVPVKDVEKGKKGTNLTTKYFIGSNGKKKYPYELSEIFYKSMELGFISKEEVQNLLKE
;
A
#
# COMPACT_ATOMS: atom_id res chain seq x y z
N MET A 1 -4.02 -5.97 -2.97
CA MET A 1 -2.55 -5.90 -3.16
C MET A 1 -1.98 -7.29 -2.99
N LYS A 2 -0.99 -7.71 -3.80
CA LYS A 2 -0.35 -9.02 -3.63
C LYS A 2 0.84 -8.89 -2.69
N TYR A 3 0.91 -9.76 -1.69
CA TYR A 3 2.06 -9.88 -0.81
C TYR A 3 2.28 -11.35 -0.46
N VAL A 4 3.49 -11.67 -0.01
CA VAL A 4 3.85 -12.96 0.59
C VAL A 4 4.56 -12.71 1.90
N VAL A 5 4.38 -13.60 2.87
CA VAL A 5 5.15 -13.58 4.11
C VAL A 5 6.31 -14.56 3.95
N ARG A 6 7.54 -14.11 4.18
CA ARG A 6 8.74 -14.94 4.12
C ARG A 6 9.52 -14.72 5.41
N GLU A 7 9.71 -15.78 6.18
CA GLU A 7 10.37 -15.71 7.49
C GLU A 7 9.74 -14.61 8.36
N ASN A 8 10.42 -13.47 8.50
CA ASN A 8 10.01 -12.34 9.31
C ASN A 8 9.73 -11.07 8.47
N ASP A 9 9.43 -11.22 7.18
CA ASP A 9 9.16 -10.11 6.26
C ASP A 9 7.80 -10.23 5.56
N ILE A 10 7.16 -9.07 5.34
CA ILE A 10 6.02 -8.93 4.43
C ILE A 10 6.55 -8.40 3.09
N CYS A 11 6.71 -9.28 2.11
CA CYS A 11 7.19 -8.90 0.78
C CYS A 11 6.03 -8.49 -0.12
N LEU A 12 6.00 -7.23 -0.54
CA LEU A 12 5.01 -6.71 -1.48
C LEU A 12 5.41 -7.01 -2.92
N ILE A 13 4.46 -7.47 -3.74
CA ILE A 13 4.69 -7.74 -5.16
C ILE A 13 4.07 -6.60 -5.98
N ILE A 14 4.94 -5.76 -6.54
CA ILE A 14 4.55 -4.57 -7.29
C ILE A 14 5.00 -4.73 -8.75
N PRO A 15 4.08 -4.64 -9.73
CA PRO A 15 4.46 -4.69 -11.14
C PRO A 15 5.39 -3.53 -11.50
N ALA A 16 6.48 -3.83 -12.21
CA ALA A 16 7.48 -2.86 -12.67
C ALA A 16 7.00 -2.00 -13.87
N THR A 17 5.74 -1.55 -13.83
CA THR A 17 5.09 -0.78 -14.91
C THR A 17 4.56 0.53 -14.36
N ASN A 18 4.77 1.63 -15.10
CA ASN A 18 4.17 2.93 -14.78
C ASN A 18 2.69 2.93 -15.15
N ALA A 19 1.83 2.55 -14.21
CA ALA A 19 0.39 2.51 -14.42
C ALA A 19 -0.36 2.91 -13.14
N GLY A 20 -1.26 3.89 -13.27
CA GLY A 20 -2.15 4.32 -12.19
C GLY A 20 -1.39 4.79 -10.94
N LYS A 21 -1.49 3.99 -9.87
CA LYS A 21 -0.98 4.29 -8.52
C LYS A 21 0.52 4.05 -8.33
N PHE A 22 1.12 3.19 -9.14
CA PHE A 22 2.53 2.84 -9.05
C PHE A 22 3.29 3.52 -10.19
N ARG A 23 4.29 4.33 -9.83
CA ARG A 23 5.12 5.06 -10.79
C ARG A 23 6.57 4.99 -10.35
N PHE A 24 7.41 4.48 -11.22
CA PHE A 24 8.85 4.49 -11.04
C PHE A 24 9.40 5.80 -11.57
N LYS A 25 10.22 6.43 -10.74
CA LYS A 25 10.83 7.73 -11.01
C LYS A 25 12.30 7.69 -10.66
N LYS A 26 13.07 8.60 -11.24
CA LYS A 26 14.48 8.83 -10.88
C LYS A 26 14.66 10.19 -10.25
N ARG A 27 15.55 10.29 -9.26
CA ARG A 27 16.01 11.56 -8.69
C ARG A 27 17.50 11.47 -8.36
N LYS A 28 18.26 12.54 -8.62
CA LYS A 28 19.72 12.53 -8.37
C LYS A 28 20.03 12.63 -6.88
N ASN A 29 19.23 13.38 -6.12
CA ASN A 29 19.33 13.46 -4.67
C ASN A 29 17.93 13.54 -4.01
N LYS A 30 17.86 13.55 -2.67
CA LYS A 30 16.59 13.55 -1.91
C LYS A 30 15.78 14.85 -2.02
N LEU A 31 16.43 15.96 -2.38
CA LEU A 31 15.83 17.29 -2.49
C LEU A 31 15.33 17.59 -3.91
N ASP A 32 15.82 16.85 -4.90
CA ASP A 32 15.40 17.02 -6.30
C ASP A 32 13.99 16.47 -6.55
N PHE A 33 13.36 17.02 -7.58
CA PHE A 33 12.14 16.47 -8.13
C PHE A 33 12.40 15.12 -8.81
N GLY A 34 11.42 14.22 -8.70
CA GLY A 34 11.48 12.94 -9.39
C GLY A 34 10.97 13.02 -10.81
N GLU A 35 11.78 12.55 -11.75
CA GLU A 35 11.47 12.49 -13.18
C GLU A 35 10.93 11.11 -13.56
N THR A 36 9.90 11.07 -14.40
CA THR A 36 9.37 9.81 -14.92
C THR A 36 10.29 9.25 -15.99
N PHE A 37 10.47 7.93 -16.01
CA PHE A 37 11.24 7.25 -17.06
C PHE A 37 10.49 6.01 -17.56
N SER A 38 10.80 5.54 -18.77
CA SER A 38 10.24 4.31 -19.32
C SER A 38 10.90 3.09 -18.68
N THR A 39 10.16 2.34 -17.85
CA THR A 39 10.67 1.11 -17.18
C THR A 39 10.96 -0.04 -18.13
N ARG A 40 10.55 0.09 -19.40
CA ARG A 40 10.83 -0.90 -20.46
C ARG A 40 12.12 -0.60 -21.23
N GLU A 41 12.55 0.66 -21.24
CA GLU A 41 13.66 1.14 -22.07
C GLU A 41 14.92 1.39 -21.23
N LEU A 42 14.77 1.84 -19.99
CA LEU A 42 15.88 2.19 -19.12
C LEU A 42 15.96 1.24 -17.91
N PRO A 43 17.18 0.87 -17.49
CA PRO A 43 17.37 0.02 -16.32
C PRO A 43 17.06 0.77 -15.02
N PHE A 44 16.74 -0.03 -14.01
CA PHE A 44 16.66 0.39 -12.62
C PHE A 44 18.08 0.60 -12.07
N ASP A 45 18.27 1.67 -11.32
CA ASP A 45 19.52 2.08 -10.71
C ASP A 45 19.26 2.68 -9.31
N ASP A 46 20.33 3.15 -8.67
CA ASP A 46 20.32 3.77 -7.33
C ASP A 46 19.51 5.07 -7.25
N GLN A 47 19.26 5.73 -8.38
CA GLN A 47 18.40 6.90 -8.49
C GLN A 47 16.92 6.53 -8.55
N THR A 48 16.61 5.27 -8.83
CA THR A 48 15.24 4.80 -9.03
C THR A 48 14.50 4.63 -7.71
N TYR A 49 13.30 5.19 -7.63
CA TYR A 49 12.39 4.98 -6.52
C TYR A 49 10.96 4.73 -7.01
N LEU A 50 10.17 4.08 -6.16
CA LEU A 50 8.74 3.87 -6.39
C LEU A 50 7.94 4.99 -5.72
N GLU A 51 7.21 5.75 -6.52
CA GLU A 51 6.09 6.56 -6.05
C GLU A 51 4.83 5.67 -6.02
N TRP A 52 4.28 5.50 -4.81
CA TRP A 52 3.04 4.76 -4.60
C TRP A 52 1.99 5.64 -3.95
N GLN A 53 0.91 5.92 -4.68
CA GLN A 53 -0.30 6.50 -4.10
C GLN A 53 -1.10 5.45 -3.33
N ILE A 54 -0.58 5.06 -2.18
CA ILE A 54 -1.17 4.04 -1.30
C ILE A 54 -2.50 4.51 -0.71
N GLY A 55 -3.49 3.63 -0.70
CA GLY A 55 -4.75 3.80 0.03
C GLY A 55 -4.77 2.98 1.31
N TYR A 56 -5.78 3.21 2.15
CA TYR A 56 -6.00 2.46 3.39
C TYR A 56 -7.40 1.83 3.46
N ASP A 57 -8.32 2.23 2.57
CA ASP A 57 -9.68 1.71 2.52
C ASP A 57 -10.25 1.64 1.11
N VAL A 58 -11.36 0.92 0.97
CA VAL A 58 -12.13 0.81 -0.28
C VAL A 58 -13.63 0.70 0.02
N PRO A 59 -14.51 1.40 -0.73
CA PRO A 59 -15.95 1.20 -0.60
C PRO A 59 -16.35 -0.25 -0.86
N VAL A 60 -17.21 -0.82 -0.02
CA VAL A 60 -17.71 -2.20 -0.17
C VAL A 60 -18.27 -2.45 -1.57
N LYS A 61 -19.08 -1.51 -2.06
CA LYS A 61 -19.68 -1.55 -3.41
C LYS A 61 -18.67 -1.67 -4.56
N ASP A 62 -17.46 -1.16 -4.39
CA ASP A 62 -16.44 -1.21 -5.44
C ASP A 62 -15.78 -2.60 -5.48
N VAL A 63 -15.71 -3.28 -4.33
CA VAL A 63 -15.24 -4.67 -4.22
C VAL A 63 -16.30 -5.64 -4.75
N GLU A 64 -17.57 -5.45 -4.38
CA GLU A 64 -18.69 -6.26 -4.88
C GLU A 64 -18.86 -6.16 -6.41
N LYS A 65 -18.56 -4.99 -6.99
CA LYS A 65 -18.56 -4.77 -8.46
C LYS A 65 -17.28 -5.27 -9.15
N GLY A 66 -16.35 -5.90 -8.43
CA GLY A 66 -15.09 -6.40 -8.97
C GLY A 66 -14.12 -5.33 -9.44
N LYS A 67 -14.32 -4.05 -9.09
CA LYS A 67 -13.44 -2.94 -9.51
C LYS A 67 -12.13 -2.94 -8.72
N LYS A 68 -12.16 -3.44 -7.50
CA LYS A 68 -11.03 -3.52 -6.55
C LYS A 68 -11.13 -4.81 -5.75
N GLY A 69 -10.02 -5.26 -5.17
CA GLY A 69 -9.98 -6.48 -4.35
C GLY A 69 -9.14 -6.29 -3.08
N THR A 70 -9.67 -6.75 -1.96
CA THR A 70 -9.03 -6.79 -0.63
C THR A 70 -9.13 -8.19 -0.06
N ASN A 71 -8.16 -8.60 0.75
CA ASN A 71 -8.18 -9.88 1.46
C ASN A 71 -9.01 -9.83 2.76
N LEU A 72 -9.37 -8.64 3.25
CA LEU A 72 -10.04 -8.44 4.54
C LEU A 72 -11.55 -8.19 4.39
N THR A 73 -12.23 -8.92 3.50
CA THR A 73 -13.67 -8.75 3.21
C THR A 73 -14.60 -9.13 4.37
N THR A 74 -14.08 -9.84 5.38
CA THR A 74 -14.83 -10.17 6.61
C THR A 74 -14.81 -9.04 7.65
N LYS A 75 -14.01 -7.99 7.46
CA LYS A 75 -13.90 -6.83 8.36
C LYS A 75 -14.37 -5.58 7.64
N TYR A 76 -15.22 -4.78 8.26
CA TYR A 76 -15.65 -3.49 7.68
C TYR A 76 -15.78 -2.42 8.76
N PHE A 77 -15.83 -1.17 8.32
CA PHE A 77 -16.12 -0.02 9.16
C PHE A 77 -16.96 1.01 8.39
N ILE A 78 -17.53 1.95 9.12
CA ILE A 78 -18.23 3.10 8.53
C ILE A 78 -17.22 4.25 8.49
N GLY A 79 -16.90 4.71 7.27
CA GLY A 79 -16.03 5.88 7.11
C GLY A 79 -16.74 7.15 7.58
N SER A 80 -15.97 8.22 7.83
CA SER A 80 -16.51 9.53 8.20
C SER A 80 -17.52 10.10 7.20
N ASN A 81 -17.48 9.63 5.94
CA ASN A 81 -18.44 9.96 4.90
C ASN A 81 -19.72 9.10 4.90
N GLY A 82 -19.96 8.32 5.98
CA GLY A 82 -21.12 7.46 6.16
C GLY A 82 -21.12 6.18 5.31
N LYS A 83 -20.09 5.94 4.49
CA LYS A 83 -20.04 4.78 3.60
C LYS A 83 -19.41 3.58 4.30
N LYS A 84 -19.98 2.39 4.08
CA LYS A 84 -19.36 1.13 4.48
C LYS A 84 -18.11 0.87 3.64
N LYS A 85 -16.98 0.60 4.29
CA LYS A 85 -15.68 0.37 3.65
C LYS A 85 -15.00 -0.87 4.20
N TYR A 86 -14.19 -1.50 3.35
CA TYR A 86 -13.26 -2.54 3.75
C TYR A 86 -11.86 -1.96 3.96
N PRO A 87 -11.07 -2.49 4.91
CA PRO A 87 -9.63 -2.25 4.97
C PRO A 87 -8.95 -2.64 3.64
N TYR A 88 -7.99 -1.84 3.19
CA TYR A 88 -7.36 -2.03 1.88
C TYR A 88 -5.92 -1.53 1.88
N GLU A 89 -5.05 -2.17 1.07
CA GLU A 89 -3.64 -1.78 0.89
C GLU A 89 -2.90 -1.56 2.22
N LEU A 90 -2.69 -0.32 2.67
CA LEU A 90 -1.98 -0.02 3.93
C LEU A 90 -2.60 -0.74 5.12
N SER A 91 -3.92 -0.78 5.22
CA SER A 91 -4.59 -1.43 6.36
C SER A 91 -4.43 -2.96 6.34
N GLU A 92 -4.26 -3.57 5.16
CA GLU A 92 -3.95 -5.00 5.07
C GLU A 92 -2.53 -5.30 5.53
N ILE A 93 -1.56 -4.44 5.14
CA ILE A 93 -0.17 -4.54 5.61
C ILE A 93 -0.15 -4.38 7.12
N PHE A 94 -0.76 -3.32 7.63
CA PHE A 94 -0.80 -3.01 9.05
C PHE A 94 -1.41 -4.15 9.88
N TYR A 95 -2.55 -4.68 9.44
CA TYR A 95 -3.18 -5.82 10.09
C TYR A 95 -2.26 -7.05 10.10
N LYS A 96 -1.60 -7.35 8.97
CA LYS A 96 -0.64 -8.46 8.90
C LYS A 96 0.59 -8.23 9.80
N SER A 97 1.10 -7.00 9.87
CA SER A 97 2.20 -6.62 10.76
C SER A 97 1.84 -6.83 12.23
N MET A 98 0.61 -6.53 12.63
CA MET A 98 0.12 -6.85 13.98
C MET A 98 0.01 -8.36 14.21
N GLU A 99 -0.51 -9.12 13.24
CA GLU A 99 -0.59 -10.59 13.34
C GLU A 99 0.79 -11.25 13.48
N LEU A 100 1.82 -10.69 12.83
CA LEU A 100 3.20 -11.16 12.92
C LEU A 100 3.98 -10.57 14.12
N GLY A 101 3.37 -9.68 14.91
CA GLY A 101 4.00 -9.07 16.07
C GLY A 101 5.04 -7.99 15.75
N PHE A 102 5.09 -7.47 14.52
CA PHE A 102 5.96 -6.34 14.15
C PHE A 102 5.49 -5.02 14.74
N ILE A 103 4.20 -4.93 15.04
CA ILE A 103 3.57 -3.76 15.68
C ILE A 103 2.73 -4.29 16.84
N SER A 104 3.05 -3.84 18.05
CA SER A 104 2.32 -4.18 19.26
C SER A 104 1.02 -3.38 19.38
N LYS A 105 0.06 -3.90 20.15
CA LYS A 105 -1.18 -3.16 20.46
C LYS A 105 -0.91 -1.84 21.19
N GLU A 106 0.13 -1.79 22.02
CA GLU A 106 0.52 -0.59 22.76
C GLU A 106 1.00 0.51 21.81
N GLU A 107 1.84 0.17 20.83
CA GLU A 107 2.26 1.12 19.79
C GLU A 107 1.05 1.70 19.05
N VAL A 108 0.06 0.86 18.69
CA VAL A 108 -1.18 1.33 18.06
C VAL A 108 -1.99 2.24 18.97
N GLN A 109 -2.07 1.95 20.27
CA GLN A 109 -2.76 2.80 21.24
C GLN A 109 -2.06 4.15 21.41
N ASN A 110 -0.74 4.21 21.28
CA ASN A 110 0.01 5.45 21.37
C ASN A 110 -0.21 6.35 20.14
N LEU A 111 -0.39 5.77 18.94
CA LEU A 111 -0.75 6.54 17.73
C LEU A 111 -2.09 7.28 17.85
N LEU A 112 -3.00 6.85 18.74
CA LEU A 112 -4.26 7.54 18.98
C LEU A 112 -4.11 8.84 19.79
N LYS A 113 -2.92 9.11 20.32
CA LYS A 113 -2.60 10.28 21.15
C LYS A 113 -1.79 11.35 20.40
N GLU A 114 -1.41 11.08 19.15
CA GLU A 114 -0.74 12.04 18.25
C GLU A 114 -1.76 12.99 17.62
#